data_AF-A0A7V0P553-F1
#
_entry.id   AF-A0A7V0P553-F1
#
_cell.length_a   1.000
_cell.length_b   1.000
_cell.length_c   1.000
_cell.angle_alpha   90.00
_cell.angle_beta   90.00
_cell.angle_gamma   90.00
#
_symmetry.space_group_name_H-M   'P 1'
#
loop_
_entity.id
_entity.type
_entity.pdbx_description
1 polymer ?
#
loop_
_entity_poly.entity_id
_entity_poly.type
_entity_poly.pdbx_seq_one_letter_code
_entity_poly.pdbx_strand_id
1 'polypeptide(L)'
;MDSDMRLVWANKRAGKIANKTIQDFMGHKCYEFLRNRDTVCAGCTCVKALESGKTEWGTLYHPVSEGANESYWDVFGVPLTGEDGEITGVIEIARDITEKIKADNALIQAKDDWENTFDAITDMVMLLDSQHRIIRANEATAKVLGTTKKDLIGKRCYEAVHGQEYTIAGCPLISTMKTLKPCTREIHEACGGGDRHPRGRDGP
;
A
#
# COMPACT_ATOMS: atom_id res chain seq x y z
N MET A 1 2.30 28.63 -19.79
CA MET A 1 3.25 29.66 -19.30
C MET A 1 4.14 30.06 -20.46
N ASP A 2 4.64 31.29 -20.46
CA ASP A 2 5.74 31.68 -21.35
C ASP A 2 7.09 31.11 -20.87
N SER A 3 8.16 31.38 -21.62
CA SER A 3 9.52 30.96 -21.28
C SER A 3 10.05 31.57 -19.97
N ASP A 4 9.49 32.69 -19.51
CA ASP A 4 9.82 33.36 -18.26
C ASP A 4 8.98 32.88 -17.07
N MET A 5 8.25 31.77 -17.24
CA MET A 5 7.38 31.15 -16.24
C MET A 5 6.16 32.00 -15.84
N ARG A 6 5.77 32.99 -16.66
CA ARG A 6 4.56 33.77 -16.44
C ARG A 6 3.35 32.99 -16.92
N LEU A 7 2.29 33.04 -16.13
CA LEU A 7 1.01 32.44 -16.45
C LEU A 7 0.34 33.27 -17.55
N VAL A 8 0.23 32.69 -18.74
CA VAL A 8 -0.42 33.31 -19.92
C VAL A 8 -1.83 32.79 -20.16
N TRP A 9 -2.18 31.67 -19.52
CA TRP A 9 -3.50 31.08 -19.60
C TRP A 9 -3.63 29.97 -18.56
N ALA A 10 -4.85 29.75 -18.05
CA ALA A 10 -5.19 28.61 -17.21
C ALA A 10 -6.65 28.18 -17.44
N ASN A 11 -6.93 26.89 -17.27
CA ASN A 11 -8.31 26.41 -17.33
C ASN A 11 -9.05 26.66 -16.00
N LYS A 12 -10.38 26.56 -16.02
CA LYS A 12 -11.22 26.75 -14.81
C LYS A 12 -10.87 25.76 -13.68
N ARG A 13 -10.36 24.57 -14.01
CA ARG A 13 -9.98 23.57 -12.99
C ARG A 13 -8.76 24.03 -12.21
N ALA A 14 -7.76 24.62 -12.86
CA ALA A 14 -6.60 25.20 -12.21
C ALA A 14 -7.01 26.33 -11.23
N GLY A 15 -7.95 27.20 -11.63
CA GLY A 15 -8.51 28.22 -10.73
C GLY A 15 -9.15 27.63 -9.47
N LYS A 16 -10.00 26.61 -9.63
CA LYS A 16 -10.63 25.91 -8.48
C LYS A 16 -9.62 25.28 -7.54
N ILE A 17 -8.60 24.62 -8.08
CA ILE A 17 -7.53 23.97 -7.30
C ILE A 17 -6.72 25.00 -6.53
N ALA A 18 -6.34 26.10 -7.18
CA ALA A 18 -5.57 27.16 -6.56
C ALA A 18 -6.41 28.07 -5.64
N ASN A 19 -7.71 27.81 -5.52
CA ASN A 19 -8.69 28.67 -4.85
C ASN A 19 -8.58 30.15 -5.26
N LYS A 20 -8.40 30.40 -6.57
CA LYS A 20 -8.14 31.71 -7.17
C LYS A 20 -8.90 31.85 -8.50
N THR A 21 -9.22 33.08 -8.89
CA THR A 21 -9.84 33.37 -10.19
C THR A 21 -8.80 33.28 -11.30
N ILE A 22 -9.13 32.62 -12.43
CA ILE A 22 -8.15 32.41 -13.53
C ILE A 22 -7.65 33.72 -14.15
N GLN A 23 -8.43 34.80 -14.06
CA GLN A 23 -8.04 36.13 -14.51
C GLN A 23 -6.85 36.67 -13.72
N ASP A 24 -6.78 36.37 -12.42
CA ASP A 24 -5.72 36.85 -11.53
C ASP A 24 -4.39 36.13 -11.77
N PHE A 25 -4.38 35.08 -12.58
CA PHE A 25 -3.16 34.34 -12.89
C PHE A 25 -2.28 35.15 -13.84
N MET A 26 -2.91 35.91 -14.74
CA MET A 26 -2.28 36.43 -15.94
C MET A 26 -1.09 37.34 -15.64
N GLY A 27 0.07 37.05 -16.23
CA GLY A 27 1.29 37.85 -16.12
C GLY A 27 2.14 37.60 -14.86
N HIS A 28 1.58 36.92 -13.85
CA HIS A 28 2.33 36.52 -12.67
C HIS A 28 3.18 35.28 -12.93
N LYS A 29 4.35 35.20 -12.26
CA LYS A 29 5.17 33.99 -12.29
C LYS A 29 4.50 32.88 -11.48
N CYS A 30 4.51 31.66 -12.02
CA CYS A 30 3.85 30.51 -11.42
C CYS A 30 4.26 30.26 -9.96
N TYR A 31 5.56 30.24 -9.68
CA TYR A 31 6.08 29.94 -8.34
C TYR A 31 5.82 31.07 -7.32
N GLU A 32 5.77 32.33 -7.75
CA GLU A 32 5.37 33.47 -6.90
C GLU A 32 3.88 33.39 -6.57
N PHE A 33 3.04 33.28 -7.60
CA PHE A 33 1.60 33.44 -7.44
C PHE A 33 0.88 32.22 -6.86
N LEU A 34 1.27 31.02 -7.28
CA LEU A 34 0.63 29.78 -6.85
C LEU A 34 1.29 29.17 -5.61
N ARG A 35 2.58 29.45 -5.40
CA ARG A 35 3.37 28.79 -4.35
C ARG A 35 3.94 29.76 -3.30
N ASN A 36 3.78 31.08 -3.47
CA ASN A 36 4.34 32.10 -2.59
C ASN A 36 5.86 31.92 -2.37
N ARG A 37 6.59 31.71 -3.46
CA ARG A 37 8.05 31.50 -3.47
C ARG A 37 8.73 32.56 -4.33
N ASP A 38 10.00 32.81 -4.05
CA ASP A 38 10.85 33.69 -4.88
C ASP A 38 11.62 32.94 -5.98
N THR A 39 11.59 31.61 -5.94
CA THR A 39 12.29 30.73 -6.89
C THR A 39 11.41 29.59 -7.36
N VAL A 40 11.70 29.10 -8.57
CA VAL A 40 11.07 27.93 -9.17
C VAL A 40 11.10 26.71 -8.25
N CYS A 41 10.08 25.86 -8.34
CA CYS A 41 10.01 24.64 -7.56
C CYS A 41 11.22 23.73 -7.82
N ALA A 42 11.73 23.08 -6.78
CA ALA A 42 12.74 22.05 -6.94
C ALA A 42 12.17 20.92 -7.82
N GLY A 43 12.89 20.55 -8.88
CA GLY A 43 12.45 19.52 -9.81
C GLY A 43 11.31 19.93 -10.76
N CYS A 44 11.00 21.22 -10.90
CA CYS A 44 9.94 21.73 -11.79
C CYS A 44 10.05 21.15 -13.21
N THR A 45 9.03 20.38 -13.61
CA THR A 45 8.97 19.74 -14.93
C THR A 45 8.83 20.77 -16.05
N CYS A 46 8.21 21.92 -15.77
CA CYS A 46 8.10 23.01 -16.73
C CYS A 46 9.47 23.62 -17.08
N VAL A 47 10.34 23.85 -16.09
CA VAL A 47 11.71 24.34 -16.33
C VAL A 47 12.50 23.30 -17.12
N LYS A 48 12.46 22.04 -16.70
CA LYS A 48 13.15 20.96 -17.42
C LYS A 48 12.68 20.86 -18.87
N ALA A 49 11.39 21.02 -19.13
CA ALA A 49 10.83 20.96 -20.48
C ALA A 49 11.27 22.15 -21.36
N LEU A 50 11.34 23.35 -20.76
CA LEU A 50 11.89 24.53 -21.43
C LEU A 50 13.38 24.37 -21.77
N GLU A 51 14.16 23.71 -20.90
CA GLU A 51 15.58 23.46 -21.11
C GLU A 51 15.84 22.32 -22.11
N SER A 52 15.07 21.23 -22.01
CA SER A 52 15.29 20.01 -22.81
C SER A 52 14.61 20.05 -24.18
N GLY A 53 13.62 20.92 -24.36
CA GLY A 53 12.76 20.94 -25.54
C GLY A 53 11.90 19.69 -25.70
N LYS A 54 11.75 18.88 -24.64
CA LYS A 54 10.97 17.64 -24.63
C LYS A 54 9.91 17.67 -23.54
N THR A 55 8.92 16.80 -23.67
CA THR A 55 7.96 16.58 -22.60
C THR A 55 8.66 15.97 -21.40
N GLU A 56 8.53 16.61 -20.25
CA GLU A 56 9.09 16.18 -18.98
C GLU A 56 7.97 15.80 -18.01
N TRP A 57 8.20 14.76 -17.23
CA TRP A 57 7.23 14.26 -16.25
C TRP A 57 7.91 14.03 -14.91
N GLY A 58 7.18 14.28 -13.84
CA GLY A 58 7.58 13.93 -12.50
C GLY A 58 6.48 14.16 -11.49
N THR A 59 6.64 13.51 -10.34
CA THR A 59 5.82 13.78 -9.16
C THR A 59 6.47 14.89 -8.34
N LEU A 60 5.76 15.99 -8.17
CA LEU A 60 6.17 17.10 -7.31
C LEU A 60 5.55 16.94 -5.93
N TYR A 61 6.41 17.02 -4.92
CA TYR A 61 6.01 17.04 -3.52
C TYR A 61 5.92 18.48 -3.02
N HIS A 62 4.78 18.80 -2.41
CA HIS A 62 4.51 20.09 -1.80
C HIS A 62 4.30 19.89 -0.30
N PRO A 63 5.25 20.30 0.56
CA PRO A 63 5.11 20.15 2.00
C PRO A 63 4.04 21.09 2.56
N VAL A 64 3.62 20.81 3.79
CA VAL A 64 2.73 21.69 4.57
C VAL A 64 3.32 23.10 4.63
N SER A 65 2.49 24.11 4.37
CA SER A 65 2.83 25.53 4.49
C SER A 65 1.69 26.30 5.14
N GLU A 66 1.91 27.59 5.45
CA GLU A 66 0.86 28.45 5.98
C GLU A 66 -0.35 28.46 5.02
N GLY A 67 -1.50 27.98 5.51
CA GLY A 67 -2.75 27.90 4.74
C GLY A 67 -2.85 26.77 3.71
N ALA A 68 -1.90 25.84 3.63
CA ALA A 68 -1.96 24.71 2.70
C ALA A 68 -1.47 23.40 3.30
N ASN A 69 -2.24 22.34 3.07
CA ASN A 69 -1.87 20.98 3.46
C ASN A 69 -0.77 20.41 2.56
N GLU A 70 -0.11 19.37 3.06
CA GLU A 70 0.74 18.49 2.26
C GLU A 70 0.01 17.98 1.01
N SER A 71 0.67 18.03 -0.14
CA SER A 71 0.12 17.50 -1.39
C SER A 71 1.17 16.92 -2.34
N TYR A 72 0.73 16.01 -3.19
CA TYR A 72 1.52 15.33 -4.21
C TYR A 72 0.89 15.54 -5.58
N TRP A 73 1.68 15.92 -6.56
CA TRP A 73 1.21 16.31 -7.88
C TRP A 73 1.96 15.55 -8.96
N ASP A 74 1.25 14.80 -9.79
CA ASP A 74 1.81 14.33 -11.07
C ASP A 74 1.75 15.48 -12.06
N VAL A 75 2.91 15.93 -12.51
CA VAL A 75 3.03 17.11 -13.38
C VAL A 75 3.76 16.75 -14.67
N PHE A 76 3.18 17.17 -15.78
CA PHE A 76 3.83 17.17 -17.09
C PHE A 76 4.13 18.60 -17.50
N GLY A 77 5.36 18.86 -17.92
CA GLY A 77 5.74 20.06 -18.67
C GLY A 77 5.85 19.70 -20.14
N VAL A 78 5.03 20.30 -21.00
CA VAL A 78 5.04 20.10 -22.45
C VAL A 78 5.51 21.39 -23.11
N PRO A 79 6.70 21.43 -23.75
CA PRO A 79 7.20 22.66 -24.35
C PRO A 79 6.34 23.07 -25.53
N LEU A 80 6.22 24.39 -25.73
CA LEU A 80 5.59 25.00 -26.89
C LEU A 80 6.67 25.55 -27.80
N THR A 81 6.67 25.10 -29.06
CA THR A 81 7.59 25.57 -30.09
C THR A 81 6.88 26.57 -31.00
N GLY A 82 7.54 27.66 -31.34
CA GLY A 82 7.09 28.59 -32.37
C GLY A 82 7.39 28.09 -33.79
N GLU A 83 7.26 28.98 -34.76
CA GLU A 83 7.37 28.65 -36.19
C GLU A 83 8.82 28.36 -36.63
N ASP A 84 9.81 28.96 -35.95
CA ASP A 84 11.24 28.75 -36.19
C ASP A 84 11.86 27.63 -35.32
N GLY A 85 11.04 26.93 -34.53
CA GLY A 85 11.48 25.82 -33.67
C GLY A 85 12.06 26.27 -32.33
N GLU A 86 11.98 27.56 -32.03
CA GLU A 86 12.27 28.19 -30.75
C GLU A 86 11.21 27.85 -29.71
N ILE A 87 11.62 27.62 -28.47
CA ILE A 87 10.69 27.32 -27.37
C ILE A 87 10.10 28.63 -26.87
N THR A 88 8.81 28.84 -27.09
CA THR A 88 8.08 30.07 -26.71
C THR A 88 7.40 29.96 -25.36
N GLY A 89 7.28 28.75 -24.82
CA GLY A 89 6.66 28.53 -23.52
C GLY A 89 6.47 27.06 -23.17
N VAL A 90 5.58 26.79 -22.22
CA VAL A 90 5.31 25.46 -21.71
C VAL A 90 3.88 25.33 -21.21
N ILE A 91 3.24 24.20 -21.52
CA ILE A 91 1.97 23.78 -20.96
C ILE A 91 2.25 22.90 -19.75
N GLU A 92 1.72 23.29 -18.60
CA GLU A 92 1.69 22.45 -17.41
C GLU A 92 0.39 21.65 -17.36
N ILE A 93 0.50 20.34 -17.18
CA ILE A 93 -0.63 19.46 -16.89
C ILE A 93 -0.37 18.84 -15.52
N ALA A 94 -1.12 19.30 -14.51
CA ALA A 94 -0.97 18.84 -13.15
C ALA A 94 -2.20 18.04 -12.69
N ARG A 95 -1.96 16.90 -12.04
CA ARG A 95 -2.97 16.06 -11.40
C ARG A 95 -2.60 15.90 -9.92
N ASP A 96 -3.54 16.26 -9.05
CA ASP A 96 -3.43 15.94 -7.63
C ASP A 96 -3.54 14.42 -7.44
N ILE A 97 -2.51 13.83 -6.83
CA ILE A 97 -2.45 12.41 -6.47
C ILE A 97 -2.30 12.21 -4.95
N THR A 98 -2.55 13.26 -4.16
CA THR A 98 -2.41 13.24 -2.70
C THR A 98 -3.24 12.14 -2.07
N GLU A 99 -4.53 12.08 -2.39
CA GLU A 99 -5.44 11.08 -1.83
C GLU A 99 -5.06 9.66 -2.26
N LYS A 100 -4.52 9.50 -3.47
CA LYS A 100 -4.01 8.21 -3.93
C LYS A 100 -2.83 7.75 -3.07
N ILE A 101 -1.83 8.61 -2.89
CA ILE A 101 -0.64 8.28 -2.08
C ILE A 101 -1.03 8.03 -0.61
N LYS A 102 -1.92 8.85 -0.05
CA LYS A 102 -2.42 8.64 1.32
C LYS A 102 -3.16 7.31 1.47
N ALA A 103 -4.01 6.96 0.51
CA ALA A 103 -4.72 5.68 0.51
C ALA A 103 -3.76 4.49 0.38
N ASP A 104 -2.77 4.58 -0.53
CA ASP A 104 -1.76 3.53 -0.71
C ASP A 104 -0.93 3.34 0.57
N ASN A 105 -0.49 4.43 1.21
CA ASN A 105 0.23 4.38 2.47
C ASN A 105 -0.63 3.83 3.62
N ALA A 106 -1.90 4.25 3.71
CA ALA A 106 -2.82 3.75 4.73
C ALA A 106 -3.08 2.24 4.55
N LEU A 107 -3.14 1.75 3.30
CA LEU A 107 -3.27 0.32 3.02
C LEU A 107 -2.04 -0.47 3.46
N ILE A 108 -0.83 0.04 3.20
CA ILE A 108 0.42 -0.56 3.65
C ILE A 108 0.45 -0.61 5.18
N GLN A 109 0.16 0.51 5.85
CA GLN A 109 0.13 0.58 7.31
C GLN A 109 -0.90 -0.39 7.91
N ALA A 110 -2.12 -0.43 7.37
CA ALA A 110 -3.15 -1.33 7.85
C ALA A 110 -2.77 -2.81 7.69
N LYS A 111 -2.06 -3.14 6.59
CA LYS A 111 -1.52 -4.49 6.37
C LYS A 111 -0.47 -4.83 7.43
N ASP A 112 0.49 -3.93 7.65
CA ASP A 112 1.57 -4.14 8.62
C ASP A 112 1.03 -4.25 10.05
N ASP A 113 0.07 -3.40 10.42
CA ASP A 113 -0.61 -3.45 11.72
C ASP A 113 -1.37 -4.77 11.92
N TRP A 114 -2.05 -5.26 10.87
CA TRP A 114 -2.72 -6.55 10.90
C TRP A 114 -1.73 -7.71 11.07
N GLU A 115 -0.63 -7.73 10.30
CA GLU A 115 0.40 -8.77 10.40
C GLU A 115 1.06 -8.76 11.79
N ASN A 116 1.42 -7.59 12.30
CA ASN A 116 2.00 -7.43 13.63
C ASN A 116 1.06 -7.88 14.75
N THR A 117 -0.22 -7.49 14.66
CA THR A 117 -1.23 -7.89 15.66
C THR A 117 -1.46 -9.40 15.63
N PHE A 118 -1.56 -9.97 14.43
CA PHE A 118 -1.76 -11.41 14.24
C PHE A 118 -0.56 -12.22 14.76
N ASP A 119 0.67 -11.75 14.54
CA ASP A 119 1.91 -12.39 15.00
C ASP A 119 2.19 -12.18 16.50
N ALA A 120 1.65 -11.13 17.11
CA ALA A 120 1.78 -10.87 18.54
C ALA A 120 0.95 -11.83 19.42
N ILE A 121 -0.05 -12.52 18.85
CA ILE A 121 -0.85 -13.52 19.57
C ILE A 121 0.05 -14.71 19.93
N THR A 122 0.11 -15.05 21.22
CA THR A 122 0.95 -16.14 21.74
C THR A 122 0.40 -17.54 21.46
N ASP A 123 -0.92 -17.64 21.25
CA ASP A 123 -1.58 -18.89 20.89
C ASP A 123 -1.42 -19.17 19.40
N MET A 124 -1.46 -20.45 19.02
CA MET A 124 -1.45 -20.84 17.61
C MET A 124 -2.72 -20.34 16.92
N VAL A 125 -2.56 -19.49 15.89
CA VAL A 125 -3.66 -19.03 15.03
C VAL A 125 -3.35 -19.31 13.57
N MET A 126 -4.29 -19.95 12.89
CA MET A 126 -4.23 -20.22 11.45
C MET A 126 -5.53 -19.78 10.78
N LEU A 127 -5.42 -19.23 9.57
CA LEU A 127 -6.54 -19.02 8.66
C LEU A 127 -6.53 -20.15 7.64
N LEU A 128 -7.66 -20.82 7.49
CA LEU A 128 -7.81 -22.00 6.65
C LEU A 128 -8.82 -21.72 5.53
N ASP A 129 -8.58 -22.28 4.33
CA ASP A 129 -9.58 -22.29 3.26
C ASP A 129 -10.62 -23.42 3.47
N SER A 130 -11.64 -23.45 2.61
CA SER A 130 -12.71 -24.47 2.65
C SER A 130 -12.22 -25.90 2.38
N GLN A 131 -10.99 -26.04 1.88
CA GLN A 131 -10.34 -27.31 1.64
C GLN A 131 -9.31 -27.65 2.73
N HIS A 132 -9.23 -26.91 3.84
CA HIS A 132 -8.26 -27.12 4.94
C HIS A 132 -6.83 -26.68 4.62
N ARG A 133 -6.58 -25.90 3.57
CA ARG A 133 -5.24 -25.33 3.33
C ARG A 133 -4.99 -24.17 4.26
N ILE A 134 -3.78 -24.09 4.80
CA ILE A 134 -3.32 -22.94 5.57
C ILE A 134 -3.09 -21.77 4.60
N ILE A 135 -3.92 -20.73 4.72
CA ILE A 135 -3.78 -19.47 3.98
C ILE A 135 -2.81 -18.55 4.71
N ARG A 136 -2.88 -18.54 6.05
CA ARG A 136 -2.00 -17.79 6.96
C ARG A 136 -1.80 -18.57 8.26
N ALA A 137 -0.64 -18.40 8.87
CA ALA A 137 -0.31 -18.90 10.19
C ALA A 137 0.48 -17.80 10.91
N ASN A 138 0.18 -17.58 12.19
CA ASN A 138 0.92 -16.59 12.99
C ASN A 138 2.28 -17.14 13.42
N GLU A 139 3.12 -16.25 13.95
CA GLU A 139 4.45 -16.59 14.44
C GLU A 139 4.44 -17.68 15.53
N ALA A 140 3.44 -17.68 16.42
CA ALA A 140 3.30 -18.72 17.44
C ALA A 140 3.09 -20.11 16.83
N THR A 141 2.29 -20.23 15.77
CA THR A 141 2.06 -21.50 15.05
C THR A 141 3.36 -22.05 14.46
N ALA A 142 4.14 -21.19 13.79
CA ALA A 142 5.42 -21.59 13.21
C ALA A 142 6.39 -22.09 14.29
N LYS A 143 6.48 -21.40 15.43
CA LYS A 143 7.32 -21.77 16.58
C LYS A 143 6.91 -23.12 17.18
N VAL A 144 5.63 -23.32 17.48
CA VAL A 144 5.14 -24.56 18.10
C VAL A 144 5.34 -25.76 17.17
N LEU A 145 5.11 -25.59 15.88
CA LEU A 145 5.30 -26.66 14.88
C LEU A 145 6.76 -26.83 14.43
N GLY A 146 7.70 -26.03 14.94
CA GLY A 146 9.12 -26.12 14.60
C GLY A 146 9.42 -25.87 13.12
N THR A 147 8.68 -24.98 12.47
CA THR A 147 8.80 -24.69 11.02
C THR A 147 8.70 -23.20 10.73
N THR A 148 8.67 -22.79 9.47
CA THR A 148 8.48 -21.39 9.07
C THR A 148 7.05 -21.13 8.62
N LYS A 149 6.56 -19.88 8.78
CA LYS A 149 5.25 -19.47 8.23
C LYS A 149 5.14 -19.80 6.73
N LYS A 150 6.23 -19.58 5.98
CA LYS A 150 6.29 -19.83 4.54
C LYS A 150 6.08 -21.31 4.20
N ASP A 151 6.66 -22.22 4.97
CA ASP A 151 6.55 -23.67 4.75
C ASP A 151 5.18 -24.23 5.18
N LEU A 152 4.40 -23.46 5.95
CA LEU A 152 3.03 -23.82 6.34
C LEU A 152 2.01 -23.44 5.25
N ILE A 153 2.23 -22.33 4.53
CA ILE A 153 1.23 -21.83 3.56
C ILE A 153 1.00 -22.87 2.45
N GLY A 154 -0.27 -23.19 2.21
CA GLY A 154 -0.71 -24.14 1.19
C GLY A 154 -0.80 -25.60 1.65
N LYS A 155 -0.12 -25.96 2.76
CA LYS A 155 -0.25 -27.29 3.39
C LYS A 155 -1.63 -27.46 3.99
N ARG A 156 -2.05 -28.72 4.16
CA ARG A 156 -3.29 -29.04 4.86
C ARG A 156 -3.07 -28.94 6.37
N CYS A 157 -4.02 -28.37 7.11
CA CYS A 157 -3.86 -28.20 8.56
C CYS A 157 -3.63 -29.53 9.28
N TYR A 158 -4.28 -30.62 8.85
CA TYR A 158 -4.12 -31.94 9.45
C TYR A 158 -2.76 -32.60 9.15
N GLU A 159 -2.11 -32.21 8.05
CA GLU A 159 -0.74 -32.62 7.72
C GLU A 159 0.25 -31.88 8.60
N ALA A 160 0.10 -30.55 8.69
CA ALA A 160 1.01 -29.70 9.44
C ALA A 160 0.91 -29.89 10.96
N VAL A 161 -0.30 -30.07 11.48
CA VAL A 161 -0.57 -30.12 12.92
C VAL A 161 -0.58 -31.57 13.42
N HIS A 162 -1.34 -32.45 12.77
CA HIS A 162 -1.53 -33.83 13.25
C HIS A 162 -0.57 -34.86 12.62
N GLY A 163 0.23 -34.46 11.62
CA GLY A 163 1.08 -35.37 10.86
C GLY A 163 0.29 -36.46 10.12
N GLN A 164 -0.97 -36.18 9.75
CA GLN A 164 -1.86 -37.14 9.09
C GLN A 164 -2.05 -36.79 7.60
N GLU A 165 -2.46 -37.77 6.80
CA GLU A 165 -2.84 -37.54 5.39
C GLU A 165 -4.30 -37.11 5.22
N TYR A 166 -5.10 -37.25 6.29
CA TYR A 166 -6.53 -36.97 6.31
C TYR A 166 -6.96 -36.29 7.61
N THR A 167 -8.16 -35.72 7.61
CA THR A 167 -8.74 -35.05 8.79
C THR A 167 -8.90 -36.02 9.96
N ILE A 168 -8.59 -35.58 11.17
CA ILE A 168 -8.81 -36.37 12.38
C ILE A 168 -10.29 -36.65 12.65
N ALA A 169 -10.58 -37.78 13.29
CA ALA A 169 -11.93 -38.10 13.75
C ALA A 169 -12.43 -37.01 14.70
N GLY A 170 -13.62 -36.48 14.43
CA GLY A 170 -14.20 -35.43 15.26
C GLY A 170 -13.56 -34.04 15.10
N CYS A 171 -12.88 -33.80 13.98
CA CYS A 171 -12.28 -32.51 13.63
C CYS A 171 -13.27 -31.34 13.83
N PRO A 172 -12.94 -30.33 14.65
CA PRO A 172 -13.81 -29.18 14.88
C PRO A 172 -14.04 -28.37 13.60
N LEU A 173 -13.05 -28.28 12.69
CA LEU A 173 -13.20 -27.57 11.42
C LEU A 173 -14.30 -28.19 10.55
N ILE A 174 -14.37 -29.53 10.46
CA ILE A 174 -15.44 -30.20 9.70
C ILE A 174 -16.82 -29.88 10.31
N SER A 175 -16.94 -29.88 11.63
CA SER A 175 -18.18 -29.53 12.33
C SER A 175 -18.56 -28.07 12.09
N THR A 176 -17.61 -27.14 12.17
CA THR A 176 -17.82 -25.72 11.89
C THR A 176 -18.24 -25.48 10.45
N MET A 177 -17.59 -26.13 9.48
CA MET A 177 -17.95 -26.00 8.05
C MET A 177 -19.36 -26.54 7.75
N LYS A 178 -19.76 -27.63 8.41
CA LYS A 178 -21.11 -28.21 8.24
C LYS A 178 -22.21 -27.38 8.91
N THR A 179 -21.93 -26.83 10.09
CA THR A 179 -22.95 -26.15 10.92
C THR A 179 -22.97 -24.64 10.75
N LEU A 180 -21.90 -24.06 10.18
CA LEU A 180 -21.63 -22.61 10.15
C LEU A 180 -21.62 -21.96 11.54
N LYS A 181 -21.36 -22.75 12.58
CA LYS A 181 -21.25 -22.30 13.97
C LYS A 181 -19.85 -22.57 14.53
N PRO A 182 -19.36 -21.73 15.47
CA PRO A 182 -18.13 -22.00 16.18
C PRO A 182 -18.18 -23.38 16.88
N CYS A 183 -17.11 -24.15 16.75
CA CYS A 183 -16.96 -25.44 17.43
C CYS A 183 -15.62 -25.45 18.14
N THR A 184 -15.64 -25.77 19.44
CA THR A 184 -14.44 -25.89 20.27
C THR A 184 -14.29 -27.34 20.68
N ARG A 185 -13.06 -27.86 20.61
CA ARG A 185 -12.74 -29.21 21.05
C ARG A 185 -11.31 -29.27 21.57
N GLU A 186 -11.13 -29.95 22.70
CA GLU A 186 -9.82 -30.32 23.19
C GLU A 186 -9.33 -31.54 22.40
N ILE A 187 -8.15 -31.41 21.78
CA ILE A 187 -7.48 -32.46 21.03
C ILE A 187 -6.11 -32.63 21.67
N HIS A 188 -5.82 -33.84 22.14
CA HIS A 188 -4.52 -34.17 22.68
C HIS A 188 -3.61 -34.62 21.54
N GLU A 189 -2.55 -33.84 21.30
CA GLU A 189 -1.54 -34.17 20.33
C GLU A 189 -0.27 -34.63 21.01
N ALA A 190 0.36 -35.66 20.45
CA ALA A 190 1.74 -35.97 20.74
C ALA A 190 2.66 -35.02 19.94
N CYS A 191 2.52 -33.70 20.14
CA CYS A 191 3.39 -32.74 19.46
C CYS A 191 4.80 -32.82 20.07
N GLY A 192 5.79 -33.06 19.21
CA GLY A 192 7.15 -33.44 19.58
C GLY A 192 7.91 -32.36 20.35
N GLY A 193 8.10 -32.63 21.64
CA GLY A 193 9.13 -32.04 22.50
C GLY A 193 9.64 -33.10 23.46
N GLY A 194 10.46 -34.03 22.96
CA GLY A 194 11.33 -34.90 23.76
C GLY A 194 10.72 -35.60 24.98
N ASP A 195 9.77 -36.52 24.80
CA ASP A 195 9.79 -37.73 25.64
C ASP A 195 9.02 -38.87 24.98
N ARG A 196 9.76 -39.90 24.55
CA ARG A 196 9.18 -41.17 24.13
C ARG A 196 8.96 -42.00 25.38
N HIS A 197 7.80 -41.86 26.03
CA HIS A 197 7.40 -42.85 27.03
C HIS A 197 6.77 -44.08 26.34
N PRO A 198 7.15 -45.31 26.74
CA PRO A 198 6.76 -46.51 26.04
C PRO A 198 5.26 -46.78 26.26
N ARG A 199 4.61 -47.24 25.18
CA ARG A 199 3.23 -47.70 25.23
C ARG A 199 3.09 -48.86 26.22
N GLY A 200 2.02 -48.80 27.00
CA GLY A 200 1.22 -49.96 27.36
C GLY A 200 1.45 -50.53 28.75
N ARG A 201 0.38 -50.51 29.56
CA ARG A 201 -0.22 -51.76 30.02
C ARG A 201 -1.74 -51.61 30.08
N ASP A 202 -2.39 -52.55 29.44
CA ASP A 202 -3.82 -52.79 29.46
C ASP A 202 -4.32 -53.26 30.83
N GLY A 203 -5.48 -52.71 31.20
CA GLY A 203 -6.62 -53.40 31.81
C GLY A 203 -6.64 -53.54 33.34
N PRO A 204 -7.76 -54.04 33.90
CA PRO A 204 -9.14 -54.04 33.40
C PRO A 204 -9.99 -52.86 33.91
#